data_AF-A0A2A4P6A1-F1
#
_entry.id   AF-A0A2A4P6A1-F1
#
_cell.length_a   1.000
_cell.length_b   1.000
_cell.length_c   1.000
_cell.angle_alpha   90.00
_cell.angle_beta   90.00
_cell.angle_gamma   90.00
#
_symmetry.space_group_name_H-M   'P 1'
#
loop_
_entity.id
_entity.type
_entity.pdbx_description
1 polymer ?
#
loop_
_entity_poly.entity_id
_entity_poly.type
_entity_poly.pdbx_seq_one_letter_code
_entity_poly.pdbx_strand_id
1 'polypeptide(L)'
;PAAVRDAGGLVVTFRIRFDRDGVVQSAEIFDANYAEYQTNFHPMVESARRAVLKSSPIKELRRYGDYYNEWRDITITIHPPV
;
A
#
# COMPACT_ATOMS: atom_id res chain seq x y z
N PRO A 1 20.45 -4.52 -18.84
CA PRO A 1 20.73 -3.38 -17.93
C PRO A 1 20.22 -2.07 -18.52
N ALA A 2 18.93 -1.77 -18.30
CA ALA A 2 18.27 -0.54 -18.73
C ALA A 2 16.93 -0.42 -17.98
N ALA A 3 16.95 -0.07 -16.69
CA ALA A 3 15.71 0.08 -15.89
C ALA A 3 15.86 1.00 -14.67
N VAL A 4 16.89 1.87 -14.62
CA VAL A 4 17.23 2.65 -13.41
C VAL A 4 17.06 4.16 -13.61
N ARG A 5 16.54 4.63 -14.75
CA ARG A 5 16.57 6.07 -15.07
C ARG A 5 15.28 6.87 -14.90
N ASP A 6 14.16 6.27 -14.54
CA ASP A 6 12.86 6.98 -14.47
C ASP A 6 12.05 6.71 -13.18
N ALA A 7 12.71 6.33 -12.08
CA ALA A 7 12.05 6.10 -10.79
C ALA A 7 11.88 7.40 -9.95
N GLY A 8 12.17 8.58 -10.52
CA GLY A 8 12.32 9.84 -9.79
C GLY A 8 11.03 10.51 -9.27
N GLY A 9 9.85 9.99 -9.61
CA GLY A 9 8.56 10.56 -9.17
C GLY A 9 7.52 9.49 -8.82
N LEU A 10 7.97 8.25 -8.60
CA LEU A 10 7.12 7.08 -8.60
C LEU A 10 6.47 6.88 -7.23
N VAL A 11 5.40 7.61 -6.95
CA VAL A 11 4.65 7.54 -5.70
C VAL A 11 3.44 6.66 -5.90
N VAL A 12 3.22 5.64 -5.05
CA VAL A 12 1.97 4.87 -5.08
C VAL A 12 1.26 4.97 -3.76
N THR A 13 0.00 5.40 -3.83
CA THR A 13 -0.86 5.53 -2.65
C THR A 13 -1.85 4.37 -2.60
N PHE A 14 -1.84 3.64 -1.49
CA PHE A 14 -2.77 2.55 -1.19
C PHE A 14 -3.74 2.96 -0.10
N ARG A 15 -4.99 2.55 -0.24
CA ARG A 15 -5.96 2.50 0.83
C ARG A 15 -6.03 1.07 1.35
N ILE A 16 -5.74 0.90 2.63
CA ILE A 16 -5.72 -0.41 3.28
C ILE A 16 -6.80 -0.43 4.35
N ARG A 17 -7.63 -1.47 4.29
CA ARG A 17 -8.64 -1.72 5.32
C ARG A 17 -8.22 -2.88 6.20
N PHE A 18 -8.39 -2.69 7.50
CA PHE A 18 -8.06 -3.68 8.51
C PHE A 18 -9.31 -4.09 9.29
N ASP A 19 -9.33 -5.34 9.71
CA ASP A 19 -10.23 -5.82 10.74
C ASP A 19 -9.69 -5.50 12.14
N ARG A 20 -10.55 -5.62 13.16
CA ARG A 20 -10.22 -5.33 14.57
C ARG A 20 -9.08 -6.20 15.12
N ASP A 21 -8.87 -7.36 14.52
CA ASP A 21 -7.77 -8.27 14.84
C ASP A 21 -6.44 -7.92 14.13
N GLY A 22 -6.38 -6.81 13.39
CA GLY A 22 -5.21 -6.38 12.62
C GLY A 22 -5.04 -7.15 11.31
N VAL A 23 -6.06 -7.89 10.89
CA VAL A 23 -6.07 -8.62 9.61
C VAL A 23 -6.32 -7.64 8.47
N VAL A 24 -5.48 -7.66 7.43
CA VAL A 24 -5.72 -6.90 6.20
C VAL A 24 -6.92 -7.48 5.47
N GLN A 25 -7.98 -6.70 5.30
CA GLN A 25 -9.17 -7.08 4.53
C GLN A 25 -9.05 -6.67 3.06
N SER A 26 -8.57 -5.46 2.79
CA SER A 26 -8.35 -4.99 1.42
C SER A 26 -7.15 -4.06 1.32
N ALA A 27 -6.52 -4.05 0.16
CA ALA A 27 -5.47 -3.14 -0.23
C ALA A 27 -5.76 -2.68 -1.66
N GLU A 28 -6.31 -1.49 -1.78
CA GLU A 28 -6.78 -0.87 -3.03
C GLU A 28 -5.87 0.29 -3.39
N ILE A 29 -5.67 0.51 -4.69
CA ILE A 29 -4.90 1.66 -5.18
C ILE A 29 -5.81 2.88 -5.05
N PHE A 30 -5.33 3.92 -4.38
CA PHE A 30 -6.06 5.17 -4.18
C PHE A 30 -5.61 6.29 -5.13
N ASP A 31 -4.58 6.04 -5.94
CA ASP A 31 -3.96 7.08 -6.76
C ASP A 31 -4.76 7.41 -8.04
N ALA A 32 -5.08 8.70 -8.21
CA ALA A 32 -5.73 9.26 -9.40
C ALA A 32 -4.79 9.32 -10.62
N ASN A 33 -3.47 9.35 -10.41
CA ASN A 33 -2.47 9.40 -11.48
C ASN A 33 -2.15 8.01 -12.07
N TYR A 34 -2.67 6.92 -11.48
CA TYR A 34 -2.41 5.55 -11.96
C TYR A 34 -2.88 5.34 -13.42
N ALA A 35 -3.89 6.10 -13.86
CA ALA A 35 -4.44 6.00 -15.21
C ALA A 35 -3.51 6.53 -16.32
N GLU A 36 -2.58 7.44 -16.02
CA GLU A 36 -1.71 8.05 -17.05
C GLU A 36 -0.42 7.25 -17.29
N TYR A 37 -0.06 6.36 -16.36
CA TYR A 37 1.26 5.69 -16.32
C TYR A 37 1.20 4.16 -16.54
N GLN A 38 0.10 3.65 -17.09
CA GLN A 38 -0.36 2.25 -17.02
C GLN A 38 0.61 1.11 -17.43
N THR A 39 1.74 1.36 -18.11
CA THR A 39 2.58 0.26 -18.65
C THR A 39 3.74 -0.17 -17.75
N ASN A 40 4.43 0.75 -17.05
CA ASN A 40 5.65 0.41 -16.29
C ASN A 40 5.42 0.18 -14.78
N PHE A 41 4.24 0.53 -14.27
CA PHE A 41 3.98 0.64 -12.83
C PHE A 41 3.25 -0.59 -12.27
N HIS A 42 2.70 -1.43 -13.15
CA HIS A 42 1.97 -2.64 -12.80
C HIS A 42 2.79 -3.64 -11.95
N PRO A 43 4.08 -3.91 -12.22
CA PRO A 43 4.86 -4.83 -11.39
C PRO A 43 5.10 -4.30 -9.97
N MET A 44 5.29 -2.98 -9.82
CA MET A 44 5.53 -2.39 -8.52
C MET A 44 4.25 -2.35 -7.68
N VAL A 45 3.13 -1.99 -8.29
CA VAL A 45 1.83 -2.02 -7.61
C VAL A 45 1.50 -3.43 -7.12
N GLU A 46 1.70 -4.44 -7.95
CA GLU A 46 1.52 -5.83 -7.54
C GLU A 46 2.50 -6.25 -6.44
N SER A 47 3.76 -5.81 -6.52
CA SER A 47 4.76 -6.08 -5.48
C SER A 47 4.35 -5.46 -4.13
N ALA A 48 3.98 -4.19 -4.13
CA ALA A 48 3.53 -3.48 -2.93
C ALA A 48 2.24 -4.08 -2.36
N ARG A 49 1.27 -4.42 -3.21
CA ARG A 49 0.05 -5.12 -2.81
C ARG A 49 0.35 -6.47 -2.15
N ARG A 50 1.27 -7.26 -2.73
CA ARG A 50 1.73 -8.53 -2.15
C ARG A 50 2.45 -8.32 -0.81
N ALA A 51 3.26 -7.27 -0.68
CA ALA A 51 3.93 -6.94 0.57
C ALA A 51 2.92 -6.61 1.69
N VAL A 52 1.91 -5.80 1.39
CA VAL A 52 0.82 -5.48 2.33
C VAL A 52 0.08 -6.74 2.75
N LEU A 53 -0.36 -7.57 1.80
CA LEU A 53 -1.07 -8.81 2.12
C LEU A 53 -0.20 -9.79 2.94
N LYS A 54 1.10 -9.87 2.65
CA LYS A 54 2.04 -10.71 3.40
C LYS A 54 2.27 -10.22 4.84
N SER A 55 2.09 -8.94 5.10
CA SER A 55 2.19 -8.37 6.45
C SER A 55 1.00 -8.69 7.34
N SER A 56 -0.10 -9.19 6.76
CA SER A 56 -1.29 -9.61 7.51
C SER A 56 -1.02 -10.90 8.31
N PRO A 57 -1.43 -10.99 9.59
CA PRO A 57 -2.01 -9.92 10.40
C PRO A 57 -0.96 -9.05 11.10
N ILE A 58 -1.24 -7.74 11.20
CA ILE A 58 -0.42 -6.79 11.98
C ILE A 58 -0.91 -6.81 13.43
N LYS A 59 -0.32 -7.69 14.25
CA LYS A 59 -0.77 -7.97 15.63
C LYS A 59 -0.63 -6.76 16.54
N GLU A 60 0.31 -5.87 16.25
CA GLU A 60 0.59 -4.63 16.97
C GLU A 60 -0.58 -3.65 16.92
N LEU A 61 -1.49 -3.74 15.93
CA LEU A 61 -2.68 -2.90 15.88
C LEU A 61 -3.70 -3.26 16.97
N ARG A 62 -3.69 -4.51 17.45
CA ARG A 62 -4.64 -4.98 18.48
C ARG A 62 -4.55 -4.20 19.79
N ARG A 63 -3.34 -3.73 20.14
CA ARG A 63 -3.12 -2.92 21.35
C ARG A 63 -3.77 -1.53 21.28
N TYR A 64 -4.14 -1.09 20.07
CA TYR A 64 -4.82 0.17 19.83
C TYR A 64 -6.32 -0.04 19.54
N GLY A 65 -6.92 -1.12 20.04
CA GLY A 65 -8.31 -1.49 19.75
C GLY A 65 -9.35 -0.41 20.10
N ASP A 66 -9.06 0.47 21.07
CA ASP A 66 -9.88 1.62 21.42
C ASP A 66 -9.94 2.67 20.30
N TYR A 67 -8.86 2.76 19.49
CA TYR A 67 -8.73 3.66 18.35
C TYR A 67 -9.08 2.97 17.03
N TYR A 68 -9.81 1.85 17.06
CA TYR A 68 -10.12 1.07 15.85
C TYR A 68 -10.69 1.93 14.71
N ASN A 69 -11.57 2.88 15.02
CA ASN A 69 -12.15 3.76 14.01
C ASN A 69 -11.13 4.67 13.33
N GLU A 70 -9.97 4.92 13.94
CA GLU A 70 -8.90 5.73 13.40
C GLU A 70 -7.96 4.94 12.48
N TRP A 71 -7.72 3.65 12.77
CA TRP A 71 -6.76 2.83 12.01
C TRP A 71 -7.38 1.76 11.11
N ARG A 72 -8.70 1.52 11.19
CA ARG A 72 -9.42 0.55 10.33
C ARG A 72 -9.32 0.85 8.83
N ASP A 73 -9.06 2.09 8.48
CA ASP A 73 -8.98 2.56 7.09
C ASP A 73 -7.87 3.62 7.00
N ILE A 74 -6.70 3.20 6.53
CA ILE A 74 -5.54 4.06 6.42
C ILE A 74 -5.09 4.19 4.98
N THR A 75 -4.56 5.36 4.67
CA THR A 75 -3.91 5.64 3.40
C THR A 75 -2.41 5.62 3.61
N ILE A 76 -1.70 4.77 2.88
CA ILE A 76 -0.24 4.68 2.92
C ILE A 76 0.29 5.05 1.55
N THR A 77 1.27 5.93 1.54
CA THR A 77 2.02 6.31 0.35
C THR A 77 3.40 5.66 0.41
N ILE A 78 3.74 4.88 -0.62
CA ILE A 78 5.02 4.18 -0.73
C ILE A 78 5.88 4.92 -1.73
N HIS A 79 7.07 5.31 -1.26
CA HIS A 79 8.13 5.89 -2.07
C HIS A 79 9.22 4.82 -2.26
N PRO A 80 9.43 4.32 -3.49
CA PRO A 80 10.53 3.40 -3.75
C PRO A 80 11.86 4.13 -3.56
N PRO A 81 12.89 3.43 -3.00
CA PRO A 81 14.24 3.97 -2.96
C PRO A 81 14.75 4.15 -4.40
N VAL A 82 15.31 5.33 -4.65
CA VAL A 82 16.00 5.71 -5.90
C VAL A 82 17.28 4.91 -6.13
#